data_AF-A0A645FV42-F1
#
_entry.id   AF-A0A645FV42-F1
#
_cell.length_a   1.000
_cell.length_b   1.000
_cell.length_c   1.000
_cell.angle_alpha   90.00
_cell.angle_beta   90.00
_cell.angle_gamma   90.00
#
_symmetry.space_group_name_H-M   'P 1'
#
loop_
_entity.id
_entity.type
_entity.pdbx_description
1 polymer ?
#
loop_
_entity_poly.entity_id
_entity_poly.type
_entity_poly.pdbx_seq_one_letter_code
_entity_poly.pdbx_strand_id
1 'polypeptide(L)' 'MAENEKATPGMKESLFKYMIENCGANQVIIAENEIPEHVDYSKATLIEFTMDDHNGRYGFLRTKSN' A
#
# COMPACT_ATOMS: atom_id res chain seq x y z
N MET A 1 -5.79 17.27 -0.57
CA MET A 1 -7.09 16.62 -0.79
C MET A 1 -8.00 17.10 0.32
N ALA A 2 -9.19 17.60 -0.01
CA ALA A 2 -10.15 17.98 1.01
C ALA A 2 -10.60 16.72 1.77
N GLU A 3 -10.91 16.83 3.06
CA GLU A 3 -11.27 15.68 3.91
C GLU A 3 -12.48 14.89 3.36
N ASN A 4 -13.38 15.58 2.65
CA ASN A 4 -14.55 15.02 1.97
C ASN A 4 -14.24 14.22 0.68
N GLU A 5 -13.01 14.24 0.19
CA GLU A 5 -12.59 13.49 -1.01
C GLU A 5 -11.93 12.15 -0.67
N LYS A 6 -11.69 11.87 0.62
CA LYS A 6 -11.12 10.60 1.07
C LYS A 6 -12.17 9.50 1.05
N ALA A 7 -11.79 8.33 0.53
CA ALA A 7 -12.62 7.14 0.68
C ALA A 7 -12.86 6.85 2.17
N THR A 8 -14.07 6.41 2.51
CA THR A 8 -14.34 5.95 3.87
C THR A 8 -13.47 4.73 4.19
N PRO A 9 -13.14 4.46 5.47
CA PRO A 9 -12.33 3.31 5.85
C PRO A 9 -12.86 1.99 5.27
N GLY A 10 -14.19 1.75 5.36
CA GLY A 10 -14.81 0.55 4.83
C GLY A 10 -14.74 0.43 3.29
N MET A 11 -14.75 1.57 2.56
CA MET A 11 -14.52 1.56 1.11
C MET A 11 -13.09 1.17 0.77
N LYS A 12 -12.10 1.66 1.53
CA LYS A 12 -10.68 1.33 1.34
C LYS A 12 -10.42 -0.15 1.62
N GLU A 13 -10.94 -0.67 2.72
CA GLU A 13 -10.85 -2.10 3.08
C GLU A 13 -11.45 -3.00 1.99
N SER A 14 -12.66 -2.66 1.53
CA SER A 14 -13.37 -3.45 0.51
C SER A 14 -12.60 -3.47 -0.81
N LEU A 15 -12.03 -2.34 -1.23
CA LEU A 15 -11.23 -2.24 -2.46
C LEU A 15 -9.96 -3.10 -2.37
N PHE A 16 -9.24 -2.99 -1.25
CA PHE A 16 -8.03 -3.76 -1.00
C PHE A 16 -8.30 -5.26 -1.02
N LYS A 17 -9.33 -5.70 -0.29
CA LYS A 17 -9.77 -7.09 -0.28
C LYS A 17 -10.10 -7.59 -1.68
N TYR A 18 -10.87 -6.81 -2.44
CA TYR A 18 -11.22 -7.16 -3.81
C TYR A 18 -9.99 -7.35 -4.71
N MET A 19 -9.04 -6.42 -4.66
CA MET A 19 -7.81 -6.49 -5.47
C MET A 19 -6.97 -7.73 -5.14
N ILE A 20 -6.79 -8.02 -3.85
CA ILE A 20 -6.01 -9.18 -3.39
C ILE A 20 -6.69 -10.50 -3.80
N GLU A 21 -8.01 -10.58 -3.68
CA GLU A 21 -8.75 -11.81 -3.94
C GLU A 21 -9.00 -12.07 -5.44
N ASN A 22 -9.09 -11.02 -6.27
CA ASN A 22 -9.63 -11.14 -7.63
C ASN A 22 -8.68 -10.66 -8.74
N CYS A 23 -7.65 -9.86 -8.43
CA CYS A 23 -6.78 -9.29 -9.47
C CYS A 23 -5.43 -10.01 -9.63
N GLY A 24 -5.21 -11.14 -8.93
CA GLY A 24 -3.93 -11.86 -8.91
C GLY A 24 -3.51 -12.55 -10.22
N ALA A 25 -4.35 -12.54 -11.27
CA ALA A 25 -3.97 -13.06 -12.59
C ALA A 25 -2.95 -12.16 -13.32
N ASN A 26 -2.82 -10.89 -12.89
CA ASN A 26 -1.86 -9.92 -13.40
C ASN A 26 -0.98 -9.39 -12.25
N GLN A 27 0.09 -8.69 -12.59
CA GLN A 27 0.86 -7.95 -11.57
C GLN A 27 0.10 -6.68 -11.17
N VAL A 28 -0.25 -6.59 -9.88
CA VAL A 28 -0.87 -5.40 -9.28
C VAL A 28 0.10 -4.81 -8.26
N ILE A 29 0.35 -3.50 -8.35
CA ILE A 29 1.17 -2.76 -7.38
C ILE A 29 0.28 -1.69 -6.75
N ILE A 30 0.17 -1.73 -5.43
CA ILE A 30 -0.56 -0.74 -4.63
C ILE A 30 0.47 0.00 -3.79
N ALA A 31 0.53 1.32 -3.94
CA ALA A 31 1.41 2.19 -3.16
C ALA A 31 0.55 3.14 -2.31
N GLU A 32 0.63 2.96 -0.99
CA GLU A 32 -0.17 3.70 -0.01
C GLU A 32 0.68 4.03 1.21
N ASN A 33 0.42 5.19 1.81
CA ASN A 33 1.13 5.62 3.02
C ASN A 33 0.60 4.89 4.27
N GLU A 34 -0.70 4.55 4.26
CA GLU A 34 -1.39 3.84 5.34
C GLU A 34 -2.28 2.77 4.70
N ILE A 35 -2.06 1.50 5.07
CA ILE A 35 -2.88 0.38 4.60
C ILE A 35 -3.96 0.02 5.63
N PRO A 36 -5.14 -0.46 5.21
CA PRO A 36 -6.18 -0.88 6.15
C PRO A 36 -5.76 -2.05 7.05
N GLU A 37 -6.04 -1.98 8.35
CA GLU A 37 -5.65 -2.99 9.35
C GLU A 37 -6.49 -4.29 9.26
N HIS A 38 -7.75 -4.19 8.82
CA HIS A 38 -8.70 -5.32 8.81
C HIS A 38 -8.79 -6.03 7.45
N VAL A 39 -7.66 -6.14 6.74
CA VAL A 39 -7.55 -6.86 5.46
C VAL A 39 -6.52 -7.98 5.59
N ASP A 40 -6.83 -9.16 5.04
CA ASP A 40 -5.88 -10.28 4.97
C ASP A 40 -4.93 -10.10 3.78
N TYR A 41 -3.66 -9.80 4.08
CA TYR A 41 -2.59 -9.61 3.10
C TYR A 41 -1.77 -10.88 2.84
N SER A 42 -2.18 -12.06 3.35
CA SER A 42 -1.42 -13.32 3.21
C SER A 42 -1.12 -13.71 1.74
N LYS A 43 -1.92 -13.23 0.79
CA LYS A 43 -1.75 -13.45 -0.66
C LYS A 43 -0.96 -12.35 -1.37
N ALA A 44 -0.52 -11.32 -0.64
CA ALA A 44 0.20 -10.18 -1.19
C ALA A 44 1.65 -10.14 -0.68
N THR A 45 2.54 -9.53 -1.45
CA THR A 45 3.89 -9.19 -0.97
C THR A 45 3.86 -7.77 -0.42
N LEU A 46 4.12 -7.63 0.88
CA LEU A 46 4.21 -6.33 1.55
C LEU A 46 5.65 -5.83 1.53
N ILE A 47 5.84 -4.59 1.09
CA ILE A 47 7.13 -3.89 1.12
C ILE A 47 6.90 -2.56 1.83
N GLU A 48 7.41 -2.45 3.05
CA GLU A 48 7.36 -1.23 3.82
C GLU A 48 8.55 -0.32 3.45
N PHE A 49 8.23 0.95 3.22
CA PHE A 49 9.22 2.00 3.02
C PHE A 49 9.21 2.93 4.23
N THR A 50 10.39 3.19 4.78
CA THR A 50 10.57 4.04 5.95
C THR A 50 11.47 5.22 5.59
N MET A 51 11.52 6.22 6.48
CA MET A 51 12.56 7.26 6.46
C MET A 51 13.60 7.00 7.56
N ASP A 52 13.67 5.77 8.05
CA ASP A 52 14.61 5.32 9.07
C ASP A 52 15.74 4.53 8.38
N ASP A 53 16.97 5.03 8.50
CA ASP A 53 18.16 4.41 7.88
C ASP A 53 18.51 3.04 8.50
N HIS A 54 17.91 2.70 9.65
CA HIS A 54 18.22 1.48 10.39
C HIS A 54 17.10 0.45 10.35
N ASN A 55 15.87 0.83 9.99
CA ASN A 55 14.71 -0.04 10.01
C ASN A 55 13.99 -0.06 8.67
N GLY A 56 13.91 -1.24 8.05
CA GLY A 56 13.19 -1.43 6.79
C GLY A 56 13.91 -0.84 5.57
N ARG A 57 13.17 -0.54 4.51
CA ARG A 57 13.72 0.03 3.28
C ARG A 57 13.60 1.55 3.29
N TYR A 58 14.75 2.24 3.37
CA TYR A 58 14.76 3.69 3.29
C TYR A 58 14.28 4.21 1.93
N GLY A 59 13.22 5.02 1.93
CA GLY A 59 12.69 5.76 0.79
C GLY A 59 12.10 4.90 -0.34
N PHE A 60 11.05 5.42 -0.98
CA PHE A 60 10.42 4.75 -2.13
C PHE A 60 11.29 4.84 -3.40
N LEU A 61 11.83 6.04 -3.67
CA LEU A 61 12.70 6.33 -4.81
C LEU A 61 14.12 6.59 -4.31
N ARG A 62 15.10 5.98 -4.97
CA ARG A 62 16.50 6.37 -4.76
C ARG A 62 16.74 7.68 -5.49
N THR A 63 17.19 8.70 -4.78
CA THR A 63 17.73 9.90 -5.40
C THR A 63 18.89 9.50 -6.30
N LYS A 64 18.82 9.82 -7.59
CA LYS A 64 20.00 9.75 -8.46
C LYS A 64 20.90 10.92 -8.09
N SER A 65 22.01 10.64 -7.41
CA SER A 65 23.15 11.54 -7.40
C SER A 65 23.78 11.48 -8.80
N ASN A 66 23.79 12.62 -9.50
CA ASN A 66 24.58 12.81 -10.72
C ASN A 66 26.07 12.90 -10.38
#